data_AF-A0A3L6F3V0-F1
#
_entry.id   AF-A0A3L6F3V0-F1
#
_cell.length_a   1.000
_cell.length_b   1.000
_cell.length_c   1.000
_cell.angle_alpha   90.00
_cell.angle_beta   90.00
_cell.angle_gamma   90.00
#
_symmetry.space_group_name_H-M   'P 1'
#
loop_
_entity.id
_entity.type
_entity.pdbx_description
1 polymer ?
#
loop_
_entity_poly.entity_id
_entity_poly.type
_entity_poly.pdbx_seq_one_letter_code
_entity_poly.pdbx_strand_id
1 'polypeptide(L)'
;MGQAAFISQHHNFESSYHIGFYVSVPVHGQIYIPEINWMLMILCLAVTIGFRDTKHLANAQGLAVITVMLVTTCLMSLVIVLCWNKSIFLALGFLLFFGAIEVIYFSASLVKFHEGAWVPITLSFIFMVPITMAR
;
A
#
# COMPACT_ATOMS: atom_id res chain seq x y z
N MET A 1 27.12 -0.32 13.34
CA MET A 1 26.49 0.88 13.92
C MET A 1 27.47 1.80 14.65
N GLY A 2 28.61 1.33 15.20
CA GLY A 2 29.52 2.18 15.99
C GLY A 2 30.57 3.01 15.23
N GLN A 3 30.97 2.65 14.00
CA GLN A 3 32.09 3.35 13.31
C GLN A 3 31.67 4.54 12.44
N ALA A 4 30.42 4.60 11.97
CA ALA A 4 29.93 5.74 11.18
C ALA A 4 29.66 6.98 12.05
N ALA A 5 29.29 6.79 13.33
CA ALA A 5 29.06 7.88 14.27
C ALA A 5 30.35 8.63 14.65
N PHE A 6 31.51 7.96 14.62
CA PHE A 6 32.79 8.55 15.01
C PHE A 6 33.35 9.55 13.98
N ILE A 7 33.04 9.39 12.68
CA ILE A 7 33.50 10.30 11.62
C ILE A 7 32.68 11.60 11.58
N SER A 8 31.43 11.59 12.07
CA SER A 8 30.54 12.77 12.01
C SER A 8 30.90 13.89 12.98
N GLN A 9 31.74 13.67 13.99
CA GLN A 9 32.12 14.72 14.94
C GLN A 9 33.31 15.59 14.47
N HIS A 10 34.06 15.17 13.44
CA HIS A 10 35.30 15.84 13.04
C HIS A 10 35.20 16.77 11.83
N HIS A 11 34.04 16.86 11.17
CA HIS A 11 33.82 17.77 10.04
C HIS A 11 32.85 18.90 10.42
N ASN A 12 33.38 19.86 11.18
CA ASN A 12 32.81 21.21 11.29
C ASN A 12 33.29 22.02 10.08
N PHE A 13 32.54 21.97 8.98
CA PHE A 13 32.72 22.91 7.88
C PHE A 13 31.41 23.68 7.66
N GLU A 14 31.45 24.95 8.06
CA GLU A 14 30.53 25.99 7.63
C GLU A 14 30.32 25.94 6.11
N SER A 15 29.07 25.79 5.65
CA SER A 15 28.66 26.32 4.34
C SER A 15 27.15 26.44 4.25
N SER A 16 26.68 27.56 4.76
CA SER A 16 25.58 28.41 4.28
C SER A 16 24.91 28.01 2.95
N TYR A 17 23.67 27.51 2.99
CA TYR A 17 22.71 27.58 1.87
C TYR A 17 21.30 27.86 2.38
N HIS A 18 20.83 29.07 2.10
CA HIS A 18 19.53 29.65 2.44
C HIS A 18 18.46 29.22 1.41
N ILE A 19 18.15 27.94 1.32
CA ILE A 19 17.07 27.42 0.47
C ILE A 19 16.20 26.52 1.34
N GLY A 20 15.00 26.99 1.68
CA GLY A 20 14.01 26.26 2.47
C GLY A 20 13.46 25.06 1.71
N PHE A 21 14.24 23.96 1.69
CA PHE A 21 13.75 22.64 1.38
C PHE A 21 13.03 22.10 2.63
N TYR A 22 11.72 21.92 2.56
CA TYR A 22 10.97 21.03 3.46
C TYR A 22 11.26 19.54 3.16
N VAL A 23 12.52 19.21 2.85
CA VAL A 23 13.03 17.85 2.87
C VAL A 23 14.03 17.84 3.99
N SER A 24 13.52 17.54 5.19
CA SER A 24 14.33 17.12 6.32
C SER A 24 15.41 16.15 5.82
N VAL A 25 16.67 16.54 6.02
CA VAL A 25 17.85 15.74 5.71
C VAL A 25 17.56 14.28 6.08
N PRO A 26 17.62 13.33 5.12
CA PRO A 26 17.44 11.94 5.45
C PRO A 26 18.61 11.55 6.33
N VAL A 27 18.35 11.44 7.63
CA VAL A 27 19.18 10.62 8.50
C VAL A 27 19.14 9.23 7.86
N HIS A 28 20.20 8.91 7.12
CA HIS A 28 20.35 7.64 6.43
C HIS A 28 20.36 6.54 7.49
N GLY A 29 19.19 6.00 7.80
CA GLY A 29 19.04 4.93 8.77
C GLY A 29 17.69 4.82 9.45
N GLN A 30 16.87 5.87 9.56
CA GLN A 30 15.60 5.77 10.31
C GLN A 30 14.46 6.63 9.73
N ILE A 31 13.78 6.14 8.69
CA ILE A 31 12.35 6.48 8.48
C ILE A 31 11.53 5.59 9.42
N TYR A 32 11.76 5.76 10.72
CA TYR A 32 11.01 5.07 11.75
C TYR A 32 10.25 6.12 12.56
N ILE A 33 8.95 6.20 12.31
CA ILE A 33 8.06 7.04 13.11
C ILE A 33 7.49 6.11 14.20
N PRO A 34 7.96 6.22 15.46
CA PRO A 34 7.65 5.26 16.52
C PRO A 34 6.15 5.07 16.70
N GLU A 35 5.39 6.16 16.75
CA GLU A 35 3.93 6.13 16.90
C GLU A 35 3.22 5.29 15.83
N ILE A 36 3.60 5.46 14.55
CA ILE A 36 2.98 4.73 13.44
C ILE A 36 3.32 3.24 13.49
N ASN A 37 4.54 2.91 13.90
CA ASN A 37 4.96 1.51 14.01
C ASN A 37 4.21 0.77 15.13
N TRP A 38 3.96 1.42 16.27
CA TRP A 38 3.16 0.83 17.34
C TRP A 38 1.70 0.63 16.90
N MET A 39 1.12 1.58 16.17
CA MET A 39 -0.21 1.44 15.58
C MET A 39 -0.28 0.29 14.57
N LEU A 40 0.70 0.17 13.66
CA LEU A 40 0.81 -0.93 12.71
C LEU A 40 0.94 -2.29 13.41
N MET A 41 1.73 -2.36 14.49
CA MET A 41 1.88 -3.57 15.29
C MET A 41 0.54 -4.02 15.88
N ILE A 42 -0.20 -3.11 16.52
CA ILE A 42 -1.52 -3.42 17.11
C ILE A 42 -2.50 -3.89 16.04
N LEU A 43 -2.54 -3.21 14.88
CA LEU A 43 -3.42 -3.58 13.76
C LEU A 43 -3.09 -4.97 13.22
N CYS A 44 -1.80 -5.27 13.02
CA CYS A 44 -1.35 -6.56 12.51
C CYS A 44 -1.69 -7.70 13.49
N LEU A 45 -1.51 -7.47 14.80
CA LEU A 45 -1.92 -8.41 15.85
C LEU A 45 -3.43 -8.62 15.88
N ALA A 46 -4.24 -7.56 15.78
CA ALA A 46 -5.70 -7.66 15.74
C ALA A 46 -6.19 -8.50 14.56
N VAL A 47 -5.62 -8.28 13.37
CA VAL A 47 -5.93 -9.06 12.16
C VAL A 47 -5.53 -10.53 12.32
N THR A 48 -4.33 -10.78 12.86
CA THR A 48 -3.80 -12.14 13.05
C THR A 48 -4.60 -12.93 14.09
N ILE A 49 -5.02 -12.28 15.18
CA ILE A 49 -5.84 -12.93 16.22
C ILE A 49 -7.27 -13.16 15.71
N GLY A 50 -7.82 -12.23 14.92
CA GLY A 50 -9.15 -12.35 14.32
C GLY A 50 -9.24 -13.50 13.30
N PHE A 51 -8.21 -13.67 12.48
CA PHE A 51 -8.07 -14.80 11.57
C PHE A 51 -7.19 -15.88 12.20
N ARG A 52 -7.77 -16.68 13.10
CA ARG A 52 -7.11 -17.83 13.74
C ARG A 52 -6.49 -18.83 12.74
N ASP A 53 -6.99 -18.83 11.50
CA ASP A 53 -6.49 -19.67 10.41
C ASP A 53 -5.77 -18.85 9.33
N THR A 54 -4.49 -19.17 9.11
CA THR A 54 -3.64 -18.56 8.08
C THR A 54 -4.15 -18.78 6.65
N LYS A 55 -4.92 -19.85 6.40
CA LYS A 55 -5.53 -20.13 5.09
C LYS A 55 -6.60 -19.09 4.72
N HIS A 56 -7.45 -18.73 5.68
CA HIS A 56 -8.50 -17.72 5.47
C HIS A 56 -7.90 -16.31 5.39
N LEU A 57 -6.86 -16.02 6.18
CA LEU A 57 -6.11 -14.76 6.10
C LEU A 57 -5.46 -14.57 4.72
N ALA A 58 -4.78 -15.60 4.21
CA ALA A 58 -4.10 -15.56 2.92
C ALA A 58 -5.09 -15.40 1.75
N ASN A 59 -6.24 -16.09 1.79
CA ASN A 59 -7.28 -15.94 0.78
C ASN A 59 -7.88 -14.51 0.78
N ALA A 60 -8.15 -13.95 1.97
CA ALA A 60 -8.70 -12.62 2.10
C ALA A 60 -7.72 -11.51 1.63
N GLN A 61 -6.46 -11.61 2.03
CA GLN A 61 -5.42 -10.69 1.55
C GLN A 61 -5.21 -10.82 0.04
N GLY A 62 -5.20 -12.05 -0.50
CA GLY A 62 -5.10 -12.30 -1.93
C GLY A 62 -6.20 -11.61 -2.74
N LEU A 63 -7.44 -11.64 -2.24
CA LEU A 63 -8.56 -10.92 -2.85
C LEU A 63 -8.40 -9.40 -2.81
N ALA A 64 -7.97 -8.85 -1.67
CA ALA A 64 -7.74 -7.41 -1.54
C ALA A 64 -6.65 -6.93 -2.52
N VAL A 65 -5.56 -7.70 -2.63
CA VAL A 65 -4.44 -7.40 -3.54
C VAL A 65 -4.86 -7.48 -5.00
N ILE A 66 -5.60 -8.52 -5.43
CA ILE A 66 -6.06 -8.59 -6.82
C ILE A 66 -7.05 -7.46 -7.16
N THR A 67 -7.89 -7.06 -6.20
CA THR A 67 -8.86 -5.97 -6.40
C THR A 67 -8.15 -4.63 -6.61
N VAL A 68 -7.14 -4.31 -5.77
CA VAL A 68 -6.37 -3.08 -5.96
C VAL A 68 -5.56 -3.12 -7.25
N MET A 69 -5.01 -4.28 -7.64
CA MET A 69 -4.33 -4.45 -8.93
C MET A 69 -5.28 -4.13 -10.10
N LEU A 70 -6.48 -4.71 -10.10
CA LEU A 70 -7.50 -4.46 -11.13
C LEU A 70 -7.88 -2.97 -11.22
N VAL A 71 -8.07 -2.31 -10.08
CA VAL A 71 -8.35 -0.87 -10.02
C VAL A 71 -7.17 -0.07 -10.60
N THR A 72 -5.93 -0.40 -10.23
CA THR A 72 -4.76 0.29 -10.78
C THR A 72 -4.57 0.05 -12.26
N THR A 73 -4.84 -1.15 -12.77
CA THR A 73 -4.79 -1.47 -14.21
C THR A 73 -5.84 -0.69 -14.99
N CYS A 74 -7.06 -0.60 -14.46
CA CYS A 74 -8.10 0.25 -15.03
C CYS A 74 -7.69 1.73 -15.04
N LEU A 75 -7.18 2.23 -13.91
CA LEU A 75 -6.74 3.62 -13.80
C LEU A 75 -5.57 3.93 -14.75
N MET A 76 -4.59 3.04 -14.87
CA MET A 76 -3.48 3.18 -15.80
C MET A 76 -3.95 3.17 -17.26
N SER A 77 -4.92 2.33 -17.61
CA SER A 77 -5.52 2.35 -18.95
C SER A 77 -6.21 3.69 -19.25
N LEU A 78 -6.94 4.26 -18.28
CA LEU A 78 -7.58 5.56 -18.40
C LEU A 78 -6.55 6.67 -18.53
N VAL A 79 -5.45 6.63 -17.77
CA VAL A 79 -4.34 7.59 -17.88
C VAL A 79 -3.70 7.54 -19.25
N ILE A 80 -3.51 6.36 -19.86
CA ILE A 80 -2.96 6.23 -21.22
C ILE A 80 -3.89 6.89 -22.25
N VAL A 81 -5.21 6.72 -22.11
CA VAL A 81 -6.20 7.32 -23.02
C VAL A 81 -6.32 8.83 -22.81
N LEU A 82 -6.45 9.28 -21.56
CA LEU A 82 -6.76 10.67 -21.21
C LEU A 82 -5.54 11.59 -21.20
N CYS A 83 -4.40 11.14 -20.65
CA CYS A 83 -3.20 11.97 -20.54
C CYS A 83 -2.28 11.84 -21.76
N TRP A 84 -2.19 10.65 -22.37
CA TRP A 84 -1.23 10.40 -23.45
C TRP A 84 -1.80 10.58 -24.87
N ASN A 85 -3.12 10.74 -25.00
CA ASN A 85 -3.84 10.86 -26.28
C ASN A 85 -3.39 9.83 -27.34
N LYS A 86 -2.97 8.65 -26.89
CA LYS A 86 -2.58 7.53 -27.75
C LYS A 86 -3.83 6.77 -28.18
N SER A 87 -3.77 6.17 -29.38
CA SER A 87 -4.89 5.42 -29.97
C SER A 87 -5.53 4.46 -28.96
N ILE A 88 -6.85 4.56 -28.79
CA ILE A 88 -7.67 3.75 -27.87
C ILE A 88 -7.38 2.24 -28.02
N PHE A 89 -7.05 1.78 -29.22
CA PHE A 89 -6.67 0.39 -29.49
C PHE A 89 -5.47 -0.10 -28.69
N LEU A 90 -4.47 0.75 -28.43
CA LEU A 90 -3.27 0.36 -27.69
C LEU A 90 -3.54 0.29 -26.19
N ALA A 91 -4.34 1.22 -25.66
CA ALA A 91 -4.82 1.16 -24.27
C ALA A 91 -5.74 -0.04 -24.04
N LEU A 92 -6.64 -0.32 -25.00
CA LEU A 92 -7.55 -1.46 -24.95
C LEU A 92 -6.79 -2.79 -25.03
N GLY A 93 -5.76 -2.89 -25.87
CA GLY A 93 -4.91 -4.07 -25.95
C GLY A 93 -4.14 -4.35 -24.65
N PHE A 94 -3.59 -3.30 -24.03
CA PHE A 94 -2.93 -3.42 -22.73
C PHE A 94 -3.92 -3.83 -21.63
N LEU A 95 -5.08 -3.18 -21.56
CA LEU A 95 -6.12 -3.50 -20.58
C LEU A 95 -6.69 -4.91 -20.78
N LEU A 96 -6.91 -5.35 -22.01
CA LEU A 96 -7.40 -6.70 -22.27
C LEU A 96 -6.38 -7.76 -21.85
N PHE A 97 -5.10 -7.56 -22.17
CA PHE A 97 -4.07 -8.55 -21.85
C PHE A 97 -3.84 -8.66 -20.34
N PHE A 98 -3.57 -7.53 -19.66
CA PHE A 98 -3.32 -7.52 -18.23
C PHE A 98 -4.61 -7.76 -17.43
N GLY A 99 -5.69 -7.08 -17.81
CA GLY A 99 -6.98 -7.18 -17.14
C GLY A 99 -7.61 -8.56 -17.29
N ALA A 100 -7.44 -9.29 -18.40
CA ALA A 100 -7.99 -10.65 -18.51
C ALA A 100 -7.36 -11.61 -17.50
N ILE A 101 -6.03 -11.56 -17.33
CA ILE A 101 -5.32 -12.38 -16.34
C ILE A 101 -5.82 -12.05 -14.93
N GLU A 102 -5.97 -10.76 -14.63
CA GLU A 102 -6.46 -10.29 -13.34
C GLU A 102 -7.91 -10.70 -13.08
N VAL A 103 -8.79 -10.59 -14.08
CA VAL A 103 -10.21 -10.95 -13.98
C VAL A 103 -10.40 -12.46 -13.82
N ILE A 104 -9.59 -13.28 -14.49
CA ILE A 104 -9.60 -14.74 -14.29
C ILE A 104 -9.19 -15.08 -12.86
N TYR A 105 -8.13 -14.44 -12.34
CA TYR A 105 -7.67 -14.65 -10.98
C TYR A 105 -8.68 -14.14 -9.93
N PHE A 106 -9.31 -13.00 -10.19
CA PHE A 106 -10.38 -12.44 -9.37
C PHE A 106 -11.58 -13.38 -9.32
N SER A 107 -12.00 -13.93 -10.46
CA SER A 107 -13.10 -14.90 -10.55
C SER A 107 -12.81 -16.17 -9.77
N ALA A 108 -11.59 -16.71 -9.85
CA ALA A 108 -11.15 -17.86 -9.07
C ALA A 108 -11.10 -17.57 -7.56
N SER A 109 -10.81 -16.33 -7.19
CA SER A 109 -10.72 -15.89 -5.79
C SER A 109 -12.09 -15.56 -5.18
N LEU A 110 -13.07 -15.14 -5.98
CA LEU A 110 -14.45 -14.88 -5.55
C LEU A 110 -15.18 -16.15 -5.08
N VAL A 111 -14.87 -17.32 -5.64
CA VAL A 111 -15.48 -18.59 -5.20
C VAL A 111 -15.12 -18.91 -3.75
N LYS A 112 -13.95 -18.45 -3.27
CA LYS A 112 -13.47 -18.61 -1.89
C LYS A 112 -13.96 -17.49 -0.95
N PHE A 113 -14.68 -16.49 -1.48
CA PHE A 113 -15.19 -15.35 -0.72
C PHE A 113 -16.19 -15.76 0.35
N HIS A 114 -17.00 -16.79 0.06
CA HIS A 114 -18.05 -17.27 0.95
C HIS A 114 -17.51 -17.96 2.21
N GLU A 115 -16.23 -18.36 2.25
CA GLU A 115 -15.64 -19.09 3.37
C GLU A 115 -14.84 -18.22 4.37
N GLY A 116 -14.77 -16.89 4.21
CA GLY A 116 -14.10 -16.06 5.23
C GLY A 116 -13.66 -14.64 4.84
N ALA A 117 -13.98 -14.18 3.63
CA ALA A 117 -13.54 -12.86 3.15
C ALA A 117 -14.38 -11.68 3.71
N TRP A 118 -15.35 -11.94 4.58
CA TRP A 118 -16.18 -10.90 5.21
C TRP A 118 -15.47 -10.14 6.33
N VAL A 119 -14.52 -10.79 7.01
CA VAL A 119 -13.85 -10.26 8.20
C VAL A 119 -12.99 -8.98 7.94
N PRO A 120 -12.22 -8.83 6.85
CA PRO A 120 -11.45 -7.61 6.59
C PRO A 120 -12.36 -6.44 6.19
N ILE A 121 -13.50 -6.73 5.56
CA ILE A 121 -14.50 -5.73 5.19
C ILE A 121 -15.17 -5.19 6.45
N THR A 122 -15.56 -6.07 7.38
CA THR A 122 -16.09 -5.65 8.68
C THR A 122 -15.07 -4.86 9.49
N LEU A 123 -13.80 -5.26 9.47
CA LEU A 123 -12.73 -4.55 10.17
C LEU A 123 -12.50 -3.16 9.57
N SER A 124 -12.50 -3.04 8.24
CA SER A 124 -12.34 -1.76 7.54
C SER A 124 -13.48 -0.79 7.88
N PHE A 125 -14.71 -1.29 7.95
CA PHE A 125 -15.87 -0.48 8.39
C PHE A 125 -15.73 0.01 9.83
N ILE A 126 -15.29 -0.86 10.75
CA ILE A 126 -15.09 -0.51 12.16
C ILE A 126 -14.03 0.58 12.31
N PHE A 127 -12.96 0.58 11.52
CA PHE A 127 -11.94 1.64 11.56
C PHE A 127 -12.38 2.95 10.90
N MET A 128 -13.25 2.90 9.89
CA MET A 128 -13.72 4.10 9.19
C MET A 128 -14.68 4.96 10.05
N VAL A 129 -15.50 4.34 10.88
CA VAL A 129 -16.47 5.02 11.76
C VAL A 129 -15.81 6.01 12.75
N PRO A 130 -14.80 5.62 13.57
CA PRO A 130 -14.16 6.54 14.52
C PRO A 130 -13.39 7.65 13.82
N ILE A 131 -12.81 7.39 12.65
CA ILE A 131 -12.08 8.41 11.86
C ILE A 131 -13.03 9.49 11.30
N THR A 132 -14.27 9.11 10.98
CA THR A 132 -15.30 10.04 10.49
C THR A 132 -15.89 10.88 11.62
N MET A 133 -16.00 10.32 12.84
CA MET A 133 -16.49 11.03 14.03
C MET A 133 -15.46 11.97 14.66
N ALA A 134 -14.17 11.81 14.35
CA ALA A 134 -13.09 12.65 14.87
C ALA A 134 -12.79 13.90 14.02
N ARG A 135 -13.57 14.14 12.95
CA ARG A 135 -13.46 15.29 12.04
C ARG A 135 -14.62 16.24 12.24
#